data_AF-A0A8D3BY89-F1
#
_entry.id   AF-A0A8D3BY89-F1
#
_cell.length_a   1.000
_cell.length_b   1.000
_cell.length_c   1.000
_cell.angle_alpha   90.00
_cell.angle_beta   90.00
_cell.angle_gamma   90.00
#
_symmetry.space_group_name_H-M   'P 1'
#
loop_
_entity.id
_entity.type
_entity.pdbx_description
1 polymer ?
#
loop_
_entity_poly.entity_id
_entity_poly.type
_entity_poly.pdbx_seq_one_letter_code
_entity_poly.pdbx_strand_id
1 'polypeptide(L)'
;MPSNKLEKPDKQEVSDNVKVVVRCRPLNQKEKMMGHRPAVVVDEIRGTIMVNKLETPHEPPKTFTFDTVFGPDSKQLDVYNLTARPIIDSVLEGYNGTIFAYGQTGTGKTFTMEGVRAVPELRGIIPNSFAHIFGHIAKAEGDTRFLVRVSYLEIYNEEVRDLLGKDQLQRLEVKERPDVGVYIKDLSGYAVNNADDMDRFMTLGHKNRDTIERFEY
;
A
#
# COMPACT_ATOMS: atom_id res chain seq x y z
N MET A 1 -52.10 -5.46 -19.18
CA MET A 1 -50.92 -4.59 -18.98
C MET A 1 -49.74 -5.51 -18.69
N PRO A 2 -48.79 -5.72 -19.62
CA PRO A 2 -47.63 -6.55 -19.34
C PRO A 2 -46.63 -5.76 -18.48
N SER A 3 -46.17 -6.40 -17.42
CA SER A 3 -45.24 -5.88 -16.42
C SER A 3 -43.85 -5.74 -17.02
N ASN A 4 -43.38 -4.50 -17.21
CA ASN A 4 -42.03 -4.22 -17.70
C ASN A 4 -41.05 -4.42 -16.52
N LYS A 5 -40.45 -5.61 -16.41
CA LYS A 5 -39.29 -5.81 -15.52
C LYS A 5 -38.10 -5.13 -16.20
N LEU A 6 -37.62 -4.03 -15.62
CA LEU A 6 -36.31 -3.47 -15.99
C LEU A 6 -35.24 -4.54 -15.73
N GLU A 7 -34.68 -5.11 -16.79
CA GLU A 7 -33.45 -5.86 -16.72
C GLU A 7 -32.34 -4.92 -16.25
N LYS A 8 -31.66 -5.31 -15.16
CA LYS A 8 -30.42 -4.64 -14.74
C LYS A 8 -29.38 -4.92 -15.82
N PRO A 9 -28.58 -3.92 -16.24
CA PRO A 9 -27.55 -4.15 -17.24
C PRO A 9 -26.55 -5.18 -16.73
N ASP A 10 -26.18 -6.13 -17.59
CA ASP A 10 -25.11 -7.09 -17.33
C ASP A 10 -23.86 -6.34 -16.86
N LYS A 11 -23.39 -6.66 -15.63
CA LYS A 11 -22.08 -6.22 -15.17
C LYS A 11 -21.06 -6.92 -16.07
N GLN A 12 -20.46 -6.15 -16.97
CA GLN A 12 -19.32 -6.58 -17.78
C GLN A 12 -18.27 -7.15 -16.81
N GLU A 13 -17.94 -8.44 -16.93
CA GLU A 13 -16.88 -9.04 -16.11
C GLU A 13 -15.56 -8.35 -16.46
N VAL A 14 -15.18 -7.37 -15.64
CA VAL A 14 -13.86 -6.77 -15.69
C VAL A 14 -12.90 -7.81 -15.13
N SER A 15 -12.17 -8.48 -16.02
CA SER A 15 -11.00 -9.26 -15.64
C SER A 15 -9.96 -8.28 -15.08
N ASP A 16 -9.92 -8.15 -13.76
CA ASP A 16 -8.95 -7.31 -13.08
C ASP A 16 -7.60 -8.05 -13.00
N ASN A 17 -6.69 -7.68 -13.90
CA ASN A 17 -5.30 -8.10 -13.83
C ASN A 17 -4.60 -7.43 -12.63
N VAL A 18 -3.55 -8.07 -12.12
CA VAL A 18 -2.65 -7.43 -11.15
C VAL A 18 -2.08 -6.16 -11.77
N LYS A 19 -2.37 -5.00 -11.16
CA LYS A 19 -1.81 -3.71 -11.58
C LYS A 19 -0.41 -3.54 -11.02
N VAL A 20 0.55 -3.28 -11.89
CA VAL A 20 1.95 -3.04 -11.56
C VAL A 20 2.26 -1.57 -11.76
N VAL A 21 2.71 -0.93 -10.68
CA VAL A 21 3.01 0.49 -10.65
C VAL A 21 4.44 0.71 -10.19
N VAL A 22 5.18 1.55 -10.91
CA VAL A 22 6.57 1.89 -10.58
C VAL A 22 6.66 3.28 -10.01
N ARG A 23 7.43 3.46 -8.95
CA ARG A 23 7.76 4.77 -8.39
C ARG A 23 9.27 4.94 -8.25
N CYS A 24 9.82 5.93 -8.95
CA CYS A 24 11.22 6.30 -8.87
C CYS A 24 11.38 7.45 -7.88
N ARG A 25 12.03 7.20 -6.74
CA ARG A 25 12.32 8.26 -5.76
C ARG A 25 13.37 9.26 -6.29
N PRO A 26 13.40 10.50 -5.77
CA PRO A 26 14.52 11.39 -6.02
C PRO A 26 15.83 10.83 -5.45
N LEU A 27 16.96 11.29 -6.01
CA LEU A 27 18.28 11.05 -5.43
C LEU A 27 18.35 11.65 -4.02
N ASN A 28 18.87 10.89 -3.07
CA ASN A 28 19.12 11.35 -1.71
C ASN A 28 20.37 12.26 -1.66
N GLN A 29 20.59 12.94 -0.53
CA GLN A 29 21.70 13.89 -0.39
C GLN A 29 23.07 13.22 -0.55
N LYS A 30 23.25 12.01 0.01
CA LYS A 30 24.51 11.25 -0.10
C LYS A 30 24.83 10.92 -1.56
N GLU A 31 23.84 10.47 -2.32
CA GLU A 31 23.97 10.16 -3.75
C GLU A 31 24.36 11.40 -4.56
N LYS A 32 23.72 12.54 -4.27
CA LYS A 32 24.06 13.83 -4.91
C LYS A 32 25.48 14.27 -4.58
N MET A 33 25.89 14.17 -3.31
CA MET A 33 27.25 14.51 -2.86
C MET A 33 28.32 13.62 -3.48
N MET A 34 28.01 12.34 -3.70
CA MET A 34 28.88 11.38 -4.39
C MET A 34 28.89 11.56 -5.92
N GLY A 35 28.16 12.54 -6.46
CA GLY A 35 28.10 12.81 -7.90
C GLY A 35 27.35 11.76 -8.71
N HIS A 36 26.52 10.93 -8.06
CA HIS A 36 25.68 9.97 -8.77
C HIS A 36 24.63 10.71 -9.62
N ARG A 37 24.29 10.10 -10.75
CA ARG A 37 23.32 10.63 -11.71
C ARG A 37 22.10 9.71 -11.78
N PRO A 38 20.89 10.23 -12.08
CA PRO A 38 19.72 9.39 -12.30
C PRO A 38 19.97 8.43 -13.48
N ALA A 39 19.92 7.13 -13.21
CA ALA A 39 20.02 6.09 -14.26
C ALA A 39 18.65 5.78 -14.89
N VAL A 40 17.56 6.11 -14.21
CA VAL A 40 16.19 5.83 -14.65
C VAL A 40 15.55 7.13 -15.15
N VAL A 41 15.04 7.09 -16.39
CA VAL A 41 14.19 8.14 -16.97
C VAL A 41 12.75 7.65 -16.93
N VAL A 42 11.84 8.50 -16.48
CA VAL A 42 10.42 8.17 -16.30
C VAL A 42 9.59 8.98 -17.30
N ASP A 43 8.71 8.30 -18.03
CA ASP A 43 7.69 8.90 -18.87
C ASP A 43 6.32 8.54 -18.30
N GLU A 44 5.80 9.41 -17.44
CA GLU A 44 4.51 9.23 -16.76
C GLU A 44 3.33 9.17 -17.74
N ILE A 45 3.42 9.87 -18.88
CA ILE A 45 2.36 9.92 -19.89
C ILE A 45 2.26 8.57 -20.61
N ARG A 46 3.40 7.97 -20.98
CA ARG A 46 3.44 6.68 -21.68
C ARG A 46 3.41 5.49 -20.73
N GLY A 47 3.51 5.69 -19.42
CA GLY A 47 3.61 4.59 -18.46
C GLY A 47 4.92 3.81 -18.59
N THR A 48 6.02 4.45 -19.03
CA THR A 48 7.28 3.76 -19.29
C THR A 48 8.44 4.25 -18.43
N ILE A 49 9.36 3.35 -18.11
CA ILE A 49 10.67 3.69 -17.54
C ILE A 49 11.76 3.23 -18.51
N MET A 50 12.84 4.00 -18.57
CA MET A 50 14.04 3.68 -19.33
C MET A 50 15.23 3.62 -18.38
N VAL A 51 15.93 2.49 -18.34
CA VAL A 51 17.10 2.26 -17.49
C VAL A 51 18.37 2.35 -18.33
N ASN A 52 19.19 3.36 -18.04
CA ASN A 52 20.47 3.62 -18.68
C ASN A 52 21.61 2.93 -17.90
N LYS A 53 22.46 2.18 -18.61
CA LYS A 53 23.68 1.63 -18.03
C LYS A 53 24.80 2.67 -18.10
N LEU A 54 24.99 3.41 -17.01
CA LEU A 54 25.96 4.50 -16.94
C LEU A 54 27.42 4.04 -17.13
N GLU A 55 27.71 2.78 -16.80
CA GLU A 55 29.05 2.17 -16.94
C GLU A 55 29.34 1.66 -18.36
N THR A 56 28.30 1.39 -19.16
CA THR A 56 28.43 0.91 -20.55
C THR A 56 27.57 1.74 -21.49
N PRO A 57 27.98 2.99 -21.81
CA PRO A 57 27.15 3.94 -22.59
C PRO A 57 26.82 3.48 -24.01
N HIS A 58 27.57 2.52 -24.55
CA HIS A 58 27.33 1.93 -25.87
C HIS A 58 26.20 0.89 -25.87
N GLU A 59 25.80 0.38 -24.70
CA GLU A 59 24.68 -0.54 -24.61
C GLU A 59 23.37 0.24 -24.65
N PRO A 60 22.40 -0.15 -25.51
CA PRO A 60 21.13 0.54 -25.60
C PRO A 60 20.37 0.49 -24.26
N PRO A 61 19.67 1.57 -23.87
CA PRO A 61 18.85 1.59 -22.67
C PRO A 61 17.75 0.52 -22.72
N LYS A 62 17.39 -0.03 -21.56
CA LYS A 62 16.26 -0.97 -21.44
C LYS A 62 14.99 -0.20 -21.10
N THR A 63 13.93 -0.41 -21.88
CA THR A 63 12.63 0.24 -21.66
C THR A 63 11.59 -0.78 -21.20
N PHE A 64 10.78 -0.40 -20.22
CA PHE A 64 9.71 -1.23 -19.66
C PHE A 64 8.43 -0.39 -19.55
N THR A 65 7.28 -1.04 -19.77
CA THR A 65 5.95 -0.43 -19.69
C THR A 65 5.19 -1.02 -18.51
N PHE A 66 4.48 -0.18 -17.78
CA PHE A 66 3.69 -0.53 -16.60
C PHE A 66 2.31 0.15 -16.66
N ASP A 67 1.40 -0.24 -15.78
CA ASP A 67 0.07 0.37 -15.69
C ASP A 67 0.16 1.84 -15.29
N THR A 68 1.12 2.19 -14.44
CA THR A 68 1.43 3.57 -14.05
C THR A 68 2.90 3.69 -13.65
N VAL A 69 3.51 4.83 -13.93
CA VAL A 69 4.87 5.16 -13.47
C VAL A 69 4.86 6.54 -12.83
N PHE A 70 5.62 6.69 -11.75
CA PHE A 70 5.77 7.92 -11.00
C PHE A 70 7.24 8.33 -10.96
N GLY A 71 7.51 9.57 -11.31
CA GLY A 71 8.82 10.18 -11.24
C GLY A 71 9.19 10.70 -9.84
N PRO A 72 10.40 11.27 -9.73
CA PRO A 72 10.91 11.85 -8.48
C PRO A 72 10.04 12.95 -7.87
N ASP A 73 9.26 13.64 -8.70
CA ASP A 73 8.47 14.81 -8.31
C ASP A 73 7.00 14.45 -8.01
N SER A 74 6.59 13.18 -8.19
CA SER A 74 5.21 12.75 -7.95
C SER A 74 4.84 12.83 -6.46
N LYS A 75 3.70 13.48 -6.18
CA LYS A 75 3.21 13.68 -4.81
C LYS A 75 2.60 12.40 -4.26
N GLN A 76 2.60 12.26 -2.93
CA GLN A 76 2.00 11.11 -2.26
C GLN A 76 0.50 10.97 -2.58
N LEU A 77 -0.21 12.10 -2.66
CA LEU A 77 -1.63 12.11 -2.95
C LEU A 77 -1.92 11.63 -4.39
N ASP A 78 -1.06 11.98 -5.35
CA ASP A 78 -1.21 11.52 -6.74
C ASP A 78 -0.97 10.01 -6.83
N VAL A 79 0.06 9.52 -6.13
CA VAL A 79 0.31 8.07 -5.98
C VAL A 79 -0.89 7.37 -5.36
N TYR A 80 -1.46 7.90 -4.28
CA TYR A 80 -2.65 7.33 -3.65
C TYR A 80 -3.84 7.28 -4.62
N ASN A 81 -4.16 8.40 -5.27
CA ASN A 81 -5.33 8.53 -6.13
C ASN A 81 -5.31 7.60 -7.34
N LEU A 82 -4.14 7.41 -7.95
CA LEU A 82 -3.99 6.59 -9.14
C LEU A 82 -3.74 5.10 -8.85
N THR A 83 -3.36 4.73 -7.62
CA THR A 83 -3.05 3.34 -7.26
C THR A 83 -4.03 2.75 -6.24
N ALA A 84 -4.09 3.35 -5.06
CA ALA A 84 -4.77 2.78 -3.91
C ALA A 84 -6.25 3.11 -3.89
N ARG A 85 -6.64 4.32 -4.31
CA ARG A 85 -8.03 4.77 -4.23
C ARG A 85 -9.03 3.81 -4.91
N PRO A 86 -8.80 3.33 -6.15
CA PRO A 86 -9.71 2.37 -6.78
C PRO A 86 -9.83 1.05 -6.00
N ILE A 87 -8.74 0.60 -5.37
CA ILE A 87 -8.73 -0.62 -4.55
C ILE A 87 -9.55 -0.41 -3.27
N ILE A 88 -9.40 0.76 -2.63
CA ILE A 88 -10.17 1.12 -1.45
C ILE A 88 -11.67 1.26 -1.79
N ASP A 89 -12.00 1.83 -2.95
CA ASP A 89 -13.38 1.89 -3.44
C ASP A 89 -13.96 0.46 -3.59
N SER A 90 -13.23 -0.47 -4.22
CA SER A 90 -13.65 -1.87 -4.32
C SER A 90 -13.81 -2.55 -2.95
N VAL A 91 -12.94 -2.25 -1.98
CA VAL A 91 -13.06 -2.79 -0.61
C VAL A 91 -14.33 -2.29 0.08
N LEU A 92 -14.71 -1.02 -0.13
CA LEU A 92 -15.94 -0.46 0.40
C LEU A 92 -17.19 -1.08 -0.24
N GLU A 93 -17.07 -1.62 -1.46
CA GLU A 93 -18.11 -2.42 -2.13
C GLU A 93 -18.14 -3.90 -1.70
N GLY A 94 -17.22 -4.34 -0.85
CA GLY A 94 -17.17 -5.69 -0.30
C GLY A 94 -16.20 -6.65 -1.01
N TYR A 95 -15.29 -6.14 -1.84
CA TYR A 95 -14.23 -6.94 -2.45
C TYR A 95 -12.96 -7.00 -1.58
N ASN A 96 -12.11 -8.00 -1.81
CA ASN A 96 -10.79 -8.05 -1.21
C ASN A 96 -9.80 -7.18 -2.00
N GLY A 97 -9.02 -6.35 -1.30
CA GLY A 97 -8.00 -5.49 -1.90
C GLY A 97 -6.64 -5.67 -1.23
N THR A 98 -5.58 -5.82 -2.02
CA THR A 98 -4.20 -5.96 -1.53
C THR A 98 -3.29 -4.97 -2.21
N ILE A 99 -2.51 -4.24 -1.42
CA ILE A 99 -1.45 -3.35 -1.90
C ILE A 99 -0.17 -3.71 -1.15
N PHE A 100 0.90 -4.00 -1.89
CA PHE A 100 2.22 -4.22 -1.32
C PHE A 100 3.27 -3.42 -2.08
N ALA A 101 4.28 -2.94 -1.36
CA ALA A 101 5.40 -2.22 -1.93
C ALA A 101 6.62 -3.14 -2.04
N TYR A 102 7.23 -3.18 -3.22
CA TYR A 102 8.41 -4.01 -3.50
C TYR A 102 9.58 -3.15 -4.02
N GLY A 103 10.81 -3.57 -3.70
CA GLY A 103 12.03 -2.89 -4.13
C GLY A 103 13.18 -3.04 -3.13
N GLN A 104 14.37 -2.58 -3.52
CA GLN A 104 15.59 -2.62 -2.69
C GLN A 104 15.43 -1.80 -1.39
N THR A 105 16.24 -2.07 -0.37
CA THR A 105 16.35 -1.23 0.83
C THR A 105 16.66 0.22 0.44
N GLY A 106 16.00 1.18 1.08
CA GLY A 106 16.22 2.61 0.80
C GLY A 106 15.54 3.14 -0.48
N THR A 107 14.75 2.36 -1.22
CA THR A 107 14.04 2.86 -2.43
C THR A 107 12.73 3.60 -2.14
N GLY A 108 12.31 3.69 -0.87
CA GLY A 108 11.11 4.45 -0.48
C GLY A 108 9.83 3.62 -0.33
N LYS A 109 9.93 2.30 -0.09
CA LYS A 109 8.77 1.45 0.23
C LYS A 109 7.96 1.97 1.42
N THR A 110 8.61 2.15 2.57
CA THR A 110 7.99 2.71 3.79
C THR A 110 7.47 4.12 3.56
N PHE A 111 8.22 4.95 2.83
CA PHE A 111 7.76 6.28 2.46
C PHE A 111 6.48 6.24 1.60
N THR A 112 6.35 5.29 0.68
CA THR A 112 5.14 5.15 -0.15
C THR A 112 3.96 4.64 0.67
N MET A 113 4.16 3.61 1.50
CA MET A 113 3.08 3.00 2.27
C MET A 113 2.62 3.88 3.44
N GLU A 114 3.54 4.48 4.19
CA GLU A 114 3.23 5.24 5.41
C GLU A 114 3.44 6.75 5.24
N GLY A 115 4.52 7.12 4.57
CA GLY A 115 4.90 8.52 4.40
C GLY A 115 5.34 9.19 5.70
N VAL A 116 5.19 10.52 5.77
CA VAL A 116 5.47 11.31 6.97
C VAL A 116 4.16 11.73 7.60
N ARG A 117 3.72 11.00 8.65
CA ARG A 117 2.36 11.15 9.23
C ARG A 117 2.01 12.56 9.68
N ALA A 118 3.00 13.27 10.23
CA ALA A 118 2.86 14.62 10.75
C ALA A 118 2.71 15.69 9.64
N VAL A 119 3.02 15.36 8.39
CA VAL A 119 2.97 16.29 7.25
C VAL A 119 1.89 15.81 6.28
N PRO A 120 0.72 16.46 6.21
CA PRO A 120 -0.42 16.00 5.42
C PRO A 120 -0.08 15.67 3.95
N GLU A 121 0.73 16.50 3.30
CA GLU A 121 1.13 16.35 1.90
C GLU A 121 2.06 15.15 1.67
N LEU A 122 2.67 14.65 2.74
CA LEU A 122 3.63 13.54 2.72
C LEU A 122 3.05 12.25 3.29
N ARG A 123 1.78 12.20 3.69
CA ARG A 123 1.09 10.97 4.14
C ARG A 123 1.03 9.94 3.02
N GLY A 124 1.38 8.69 3.32
CA GLY A 124 1.42 7.58 2.35
C GLY A 124 0.07 6.93 2.09
N ILE A 125 0.10 5.75 1.46
CA ILE A 125 -1.10 4.99 1.10
C ILE A 125 -1.95 4.64 2.33
N ILE A 126 -1.35 4.09 3.38
CA ILE A 126 -2.05 3.61 4.59
C ILE A 126 -2.87 4.72 5.26
N PRO A 127 -2.29 5.88 5.67
CA PRO A 127 -3.07 6.94 6.31
C PRO A 127 -4.13 7.57 5.37
N ASN A 128 -3.84 7.69 4.08
CA ASN A 128 -4.84 8.18 3.11
C ASN A 128 -6.00 7.19 2.92
N SER A 129 -5.72 5.88 2.93
CA SER A 129 -6.75 4.84 2.89
C SER A 129 -7.69 4.93 4.09
N PHE A 130 -7.16 5.15 5.30
CA PHE A 130 -8.00 5.30 6.49
C PHE A 130 -8.86 6.56 6.43
N ALA A 131 -8.28 7.70 6.04
CA ALA A 131 -9.04 8.93 5.85
C ALA A 131 -10.17 8.74 4.82
N HIS A 132 -9.91 8.01 3.74
CA HIS A 132 -10.91 7.70 2.71
C HIS A 132 -12.02 6.79 3.24
N ILE A 133 -11.68 5.68 3.91
CA ILE A 133 -12.65 4.74 4.49
C ILE A 133 -13.58 5.46 5.48
N PHE A 134 -13.02 6.18 6.46
CA PHE A 134 -13.84 6.89 7.44
C PHE A 134 -14.59 8.07 6.84
N GLY A 135 -14.03 8.73 5.82
CA GLY A 135 -14.73 9.75 5.04
C GLY A 135 -15.93 9.19 4.26
N HIS A 136 -15.85 7.96 3.75
CA HIS A 136 -16.96 7.26 3.13
C HIS A 136 -18.03 6.90 4.17
N ILE A 137 -17.63 6.30 5.29
CA ILE A 137 -18.54 5.92 6.38
C ILE A 137 -19.31 7.13 6.91
N ALA A 138 -18.65 8.27 7.12
CA ALA A 138 -19.29 9.49 7.61
C ALA A 138 -20.31 10.10 6.63
N LYS A 139 -20.20 9.80 5.34
CA LYS A 139 -21.11 10.26 4.28
C LYS A 139 -22.16 9.23 3.90
N ALA A 140 -22.08 8.01 4.44
CA ALA A 140 -23.03 6.96 4.11
C ALA A 140 -24.42 7.32 4.67
N GLU A 141 -25.41 7.35 3.79
CA GLU A 141 -26.81 7.59 4.14
C GLU A 141 -27.58 6.26 4.27
N GLY A 142 -28.69 6.27 5.03
CA GLY A 142 -29.57 5.11 5.20
C GLY A 142 -29.17 4.16 6.34
N ASP A 143 -29.59 2.90 6.24
CA ASP A 143 -29.47 1.89 7.32
C ASP A 143 -28.15 1.09 7.29
N THR A 144 -27.16 1.50 6.50
CA THR A 144 -25.88 0.79 6.40
C THR A 144 -25.04 1.02 7.65
N ARG A 145 -24.63 -0.07 8.32
CA ARG A 145 -23.76 -0.04 9.50
C ARG A 145 -22.39 -0.60 9.15
N PHE A 146 -21.35 0.13 9.53
CA PHE A 146 -19.97 -0.25 9.30
C PHE A 146 -19.30 -0.68 10.60
N LEU A 147 -18.50 -1.75 10.54
CA LEU A 147 -17.56 -2.16 11.58
C LEU A 147 -16.19 -2.28 10.94
N VAL A 148 -15.26 -1.42 11.35
CA VAL A 148 -13.87 -1.47 10.87
C VAL A 148 -13.03 -2.14 11.95
N ARG A 149 -12.23 -3.13 11.54
CA ARG A 149 -11.26 -3.81 12.41
C ARG A 149 -9.86 -3.75 11.80
N VAL A 150 -8.86 -3.60 12.65
CA VAL A 150 -7.45 -3.60 12.26
C VAL A 150 -6.68 -4.71 12.94
N SER A 151 -5.81 -5.35 12.18
CA SER A 151 -4.76 -6.25 12.63
C SER A 151 -3.44 -5.78 12.02
N TYR A 152 -2.33 -5.96 12.74
CA TYR A 152 -1.01 -5.59 12.23
C TYR A 152 0.02 -6.64 12.65
N LEU A 153 0.73 -7.19 11.68
CA LEU A 153 1.68 -8.28 11.88
C LEU A 153 2.99 -8.00 11.16
N GLU A 154 4.03 -8.71 11.60
CA GLU A 154 5.31 -8.78 10.92
C GLU A 154 5.61 -10.24 10.58
N ILE A 155 6.23 -10.45 9.41
CA ILE A 155 6.87 -11.72 9.06
C ILE A 155 8.37 -11.46 9.10
N TYR A 156 9.05 -12.09 10.05
CA TYR A 156 10.48 -11.94 10.24
C TYR A 156 11.12 -13.31 10.47
N ASN A 157 12.16 -13.63 9.69
CA ASN A 157 12.82 -14.94 9.74
C ASN A 157 11.83 -16.12 9.64
N GLU A 158 10.90 -16.05 8.68
CA GLU A 158 9.82 -17.02 8.47
C GLU A 158 8.86 -17.20 9.68
N GLU A 159 8.88 -16.29 10.65
CA GLU A 159 7.98 -16.29 11.80
C GLU A 159 6.97 -15.14 11.71
N VAL A 160 5.69 -15.45 11.92
CA VAL A 160 4.62 -14.45 12.01
C VAL A 160 4.51 -13.96 13.46
N ARG A 161 4.49 -12.64 13.65
CA ARG A 161 4.36 -11.99 14.95
C ARG A 161 3.26 -10.94 14.94
N ASP A 162 2.52 -10.85 16.04
CA ASP A 162 1.44 -9.88 16.21
C ASP A 162 1.94 -8.58 16.80
N LEU A 163 1.99 -7.51 15.99
CA LEU A 163 2.51 -6.21 16.39
C LEU A 163 1.56 -5.44 17.33
N LEU A 164 0.30 -5.87 17.46
CA LEU A 164 -0.68 -5.25 18.36
C LEU A 164 -1.00 -6.13 19.59
N GLY A 165 -0.52 -7.37 19.59
CA GLY A 165 -0.70 -8.34 20.66
C GLY A 165 -0.02 -7.93 21.98
N LYS A 166 -0.40 -8.62 23.06
CA LYS A 166 0.21 -8.41 24.39
C LYS A 166 1.61 -9.01 24.50
N ASP A 167 1.85 -10.11 23.80
CA ASP A 167 3.11 -10.84 23.77
C ASP A 167 3.73 -10.78 22.38
N GLN A 168 4.79 -9.97 22.26
CA GLN A 168 5.50 -9.75 20.99
C GLN A 168 6.48 -10.89 20.65
N LEU A 169 6.75 -11.79 21.60
CA LEU A 169 7.59 -12.97 21.39
C LEU A 169 6.78 -14.18 20.94
N GLN A 170 5.45 -14.10 21.03
CA GLN A 170 4.57 -15.17 20.59
C GLN A 170 4.65 -15.33 19.06
N ARG A 171 5.00 -16.53 18.62
CA ARG A 171 4.93 -16.94 17.21
C ARG A 171 3.51 -17.36 16.88
N LEU A 172 2.95 -16.80 15.82
CA LEU A 172 1.62 -17.14 15.34
C LEU A 172 1.66 -18.20 14.24
N GLU A 173 0.64 -19.06 14.22
CA GLU A 173 0.49 -20.14 13.24
C GLU A 173 -0.35 -19.67 12.04
N VAL A 174 0.14 -19.95 10.84
CA VAL A 174 -0.65 -19.86 9.61
C VAL A 174 -1.52 -21.11 9.49
N LYS A 175 -2.83 -20.94 9.27
CA LYS A 175 -3.80 -22.03 9.10
C LYS A 175 -4.66 -21.81 7.88
N GLU A 176 -5.32 -22.87 7.42
CA GLU A 176 -6.24 -22.83 6.29
C GLU A 176 -7.59 -23.43 6.69
N ARG A 177 -8.68 -22.82 6.24
CA ARG A 177 -10.02 -23.40 6.29
C ARG A 177 -10.72 -23.26 4.94
N PRO A 178 -11.53 -24.23 4.50
CA PRO A 178 -12.19 -24.17 3.19
C PRO A 178 -13.12 -22.96 2.96
N ASP A 179 -13.69 -22.40 4.02
CA ASP A 179 -14.65 -21.28 3.98
C ASP A 179 -13.99 -19.90 4.03
N VAL A 180 -12.81 -19.78 4.63
CA VAL A 180 -12.10 -18.50 4.85
C VAL A 180 -10.80 -18.40 4.04
N GLY A 181 -10.24 -19.53 3.61
CA GLY A 181 -8.90 -19.63 3.05
C GLY A 181 -7.82 -19.58 4.13
N VAL A 182 -6.66 -19.01 3.79
CA VAL A 182 -5.51 -18.87 4.67
C VAL A 182 -5.73 -17.75 5.69
N TYR A 183 -5.48 -18.01 6.97
CA TYR A 183 -5.59 -17.04 8.06
C TYR A 183 -4.52 -17.27 9.13
N ILE A 184 -4.27 -16.25 9.94
CA ILE A 184 -3.35 -16.34 11.08
C ILE A 184 -4.15 -16.63 12.34
N LYS A 185 -3.88 -17.77 12.98
CA LYS A 185 -4.55 -18.14 14.23
C LYS A 185 -4.08 -17.22 15.36
N ASP A 186 -5.03 -16.77 16.18
CA ASP A 186 -4.80 -15.94 17.37
C ASP A 186 -4.25 -14.53 17.08
N LEU A 187 -4.27 -14.08 15.81
CA LEU A 187 -3.94 -12.70 15.44
C LEU A 187 -4.96 -11.73 16.06
N SER A 188 -4.46 -10.75 16.80
CA SER A 188 -5.29 -9.73 17.42
C SER A 188 -6.00 -8.86 16.36
N GLY A 189 -7.23 -8.46 16.67
CA GLY A 189 -8.04 -7.62 15.79
C GLY A 189 -8.86 -6.63 16.61
N TYR A 190 -8.60 -5.34 16.45
CA TYR A 190 -9.19 -4.26 17.24
C TYR A 190 -10.21 -3.48 16.43
N ALA A 191 -11.36 -3.17 17.04
CA ALA A 191 -12.34 -2.26 16.46
C ALA A 191 -11.81 -0.82 16.50
N VAL A 192 -12.03 -0.08 15.42
CA VAL A 192 -11.53 1.28 15.23
C VAL A 192 -12.67 2.17 14.75
N ASN A 193 -12.81 3.36 15.34
CA ASN A 193 -13.99 4.19 15.14
C ASN A 193 -13.70 5.45 14.31
N ASN A 194 -12.42 5.81 14.15
CA ASN A 194 -11.99 6.96 13.39
C ASN A 194 -10.54 6.80 12.91
N ALA A 195 -10.05 7.77 12.12
CA ALA A 195 -8.69 7.78 11.60
C ALA A 195 -7.61 7.98 12.69
N ASP A 196 -7.91 8.68 13.79
CA ASP A 196 -6.95 8.92 14.88
C ASP A 196 -6.64 7.64 15.68
N ASP A 197 -7.65 6.77 15.86
CA ASP A 197 -7.47 5.43 16.45
C ASP A 197 -6.44 4.63 15.64
N MET A 198 -6.44 4.80 14.31
CA MET A 198 -5.51 4.09 13.42
C MET A 198 -4.08 4.56 13.56
N ASP A 199 -3.86 5.88 13.69
CA ASP A 199 -2.52 6.42 13.94
C ASP A 199 -1.95 5.89 15.26
N ARG A 200 -2.79 5.67 16.27
CA ARG A 200 -2.39 5.01 17.53
C ARG A 200 -1.96 3.57 17.30
N PHE A 201 -2.73 2.76 16.58
CA PHE A 201 -2.39 1.35 16.31
C PHE A 201 -1.14 1.22 15.43
N MET A 202 -1.00 2.08 14.42
CA MET A 202 0.22 2.14 13.62
C MET A 202 1.42 2.47 14.50
N THR A 203 1.33 3.50 15.35
CA THR A 203 2.41 3.88 16.28
C THR A 203 2.79 2.76 17.25
N LEU A 204 1.78 2.06 17.80
CA LEU A 204 2.00 0.89 18.65
C LEU A 204 2.74 -0.22 17.89
N GLY A 205 2.28 -0.55 16.68
CA GLY A 205 2.92 -1.58 15.87
C GLY A 205 4.36 -1.26 15.50
N HIS A 206 4.69 0.00 15.19
CA HIS A 206 6.08 0.41 14.96
C HIS A 206 6.97 0.24 16.17
N LYS A 207 6.46 0.58 17.36
CA LYS A 207 7.23 0.44 18.60
C LYS A 207 7.58 -1.03 18.87
N ASN A 208 6.67 -1.92 18.49
CA ASN A 208 6.79 -3.35 18.71
C ASN A 208 7.54 -4.09 17.59
N ARG A 209 7.69 -3.44 16.43
CA ARG A 209 8.36 -4.01 15.26
C ARG A 209 9.85 -4.20 15.53
N ASP A 210 10.37 -5.37 15.17
CA ASP A 210 11.81 -5.64 15.27
C ASP A 210 12.53 -4.84 14.17
N THR A 211 13.14 -3.72 14.57
CA THR A 211 13.99 -2.95 13.67
C THR A 211 15.43 -3.41 13.83
N ILE A 212 16.01 -4.01 12.79
CA ILE A 212 17.46 -4.34 12.70
C ILE A 212 18.34 -3.07 12.64
N GLU A 213 17.83 -1.89 12.98
CA GLU A 213 18.64 -0.66 13.09
C GLU A 213 19.41 -0.54 14.42
N ARG A 214 19.38 -1.55 15.29
CA ARG A 214 20.19 -1.57 16.52
C ARG A 214 21.65 -2.01 16.35
N PHE A 215 22.10 -2.33 15.14
CA PHE A 215 23.46 -2.84 14.90
C PHE A 215 24.18 -2.22 13.69
N GLU A 216 24.05 -0.91 13.45
CA GLU A 216 25.04 -0.18 12.64
C GLU A 216 25.50 1.09 13.37
N TYR A 217 26.59 0.94 14.12
CA TYR A 217 27.57 2.00 14.44
C TYR A 217 28.93 1.55 13.92
#